data_AF-A0A537SSE3-F1
#
_entry.id   AF-A0A537SSE3-F1
#
_cell.length_a   1.000
_cell.length_b   1.000
_cell.length_c   1.000
_cell.angle_alpha   90.00
_cell.angle_beta   90.00
_cell.angle_gamma   90.00
#
_symmetry.space_group_name_H-M   'P 1'
#
loop_
_entity.id
_entity.type
_entity.pdbx_description
1 polymer ?
#
loop_
_entity_poly.entity_id
_entity_poly.type
_entity_poly.pdbx_seq_one_letter_code
_entity_poly.pdbx_strand_id
1 'polypeptide(L)'
;MLIRRQTRLSRGVKDVLVTGMMVTMLLTSVATASAQNIFEALFGRLWNSPVTSSEDPTPPLHSPEATRSEGGVAYCVRLCDGRYFPFQHHSGVSSAQTCSSFCPASATRIYNGNAIDHAVAPDGKRYSELATAFAYR
;
A
#
# COMPACT_ATOMS: atom_id res chain seq x y z
N MET A 1 -4.07 45.67 -50.31
CA MET A 1 -2.62 45.78 -50.57
C MET A 1 -2.09 46.98 -49.77
N LEU A 2 -1.47 46.75 -48.61
CA LEU A 2 -0.92 47.83 -47.77
C LEU A 2 0.58 47.60 -47.62
N ILE A 3 1.35 48.50 -48.23
CA ILE A 3 2.80 48.60 -48.06
C ILE A 3 3.06 49.61 -46.94
N ARG A 4 3.75 49.20 -45.89
CA ARG A 4 4.64 50.10 -45.12
C ARG A 4 5.91 49.36 -44.71
N ARG A 5 7.01 49.78 -45.34
CA ARG A 5 8.39 49.60 -44.88
C ARG A 5 8.62 50.45 -43.63
N GLN A 6 9.28 49.90 -42.63
CA GLN A 6 10.28 50.50 -41.72
C GLN A 6 10.63 49.38 -40.72
N THR A 7 11.81 49.15 -40.16
CA THR A 7 13.19 49.65 -40.26
C THR A 7 13.97 48.68 -39.38
N ARG A 8 15.22 48.39 -39.77
CA ARG A 8 16.20 47.68 -38.94
C ARG A 8 16.22 48.21 -37.52
N LEU A 9 16.09 47.33 -36.52
CA LEU A 9 16.93 47.40 -35.32
C LEU A 9 16.85 46.08 -34.55
N SER A 10 17.96 45.71 -33.93
CA SER A 10 18.10 44.58 -33.01
C SER A 10 18.34 43.21 -33.65
N ARG A 11 19.55 43.03 -34.19
CA ARG A 11 20.11 41.74 -34.61
C ARG A 11 21.46 41.44 -33.91
N GLY A 12 21.64 41.92 -32.68
CA GLY A 12 22.97 41.90 -32.03
C GLY A 12 23.00 41.64 -30.52
N VAL A 13 21.90 41.17 -29.91
CA VAL A 13 21.84 40.83 -28.48
C VAL A 13 21.11 39.50 -28.32
N LYS A 14 21.53 38.44 -29.00
CA LYS A 14 21.02 37.09 -28.73
C LYS A 14 22.08 36.00 -28.80
N ASP A 15 23.19 36.22 -29.50
CA ASP A 15 24.16 35.15 -29.79
C ASP A 15 25.33 34.97 -28.80
N VAL A 16 25.41 35.74 -27.70
CA VAL A 16 26.60 35.70 -26.81
C VAL A 16 26.45 34.76 -25.60
N LEU A 17 25.27 34.20 -25.31
CA LEU A 17 25.08 33.41 -24.07
C LEU A 17 25.35 31.90 -24.21
N VAL A 18 25.56 31.35 -25.42
CA VAL A 18 25.53 29.89 -25.63
C VAL A 18 26.91 29.21 -25.65
N THR A 19 28.02 29.95 -25.69
CA THR A 19 29.38 29.38 -25.88
C THR A 19 30.32 29.60 -24.69
N GLY A 20 29.88 29.25 -23.47
CA GLY A 20 30.69 29.41 -22.25
C GLY A 20 30.91 28.17 -21.38
N MET A 21 30.25 27.04 -21.65
CA MET A 21 30.10 25.98 -20.63
C MET A 21 30.52 24.57 -21.10
N MET A 22 31.47 24.45 -22.04
CA MET A 22 31.85 23.16 -22.63
C MET A 22 33.27 22.67 -22.36
N VAL A 23 34.14 23.38 -21.62
CA VAL A 23 35.51 22.87 -21.36
C VAL A 23 36.06 23.31 -20.01
N THR A 24 35.73 22.55 -18.96
CA THR A 24 36.57 22.31 -17.77
C THR A 24 36.12 20.99 -17.14
N MET A 25 36.60 19.87 -17.67
CA MET A 25 37.75 19.12 -17.16
C MET A 25 37.36 18.06 -16.11
N LEU A 26 37.20 16.84 -16.64
CA LEU A 26 37.57 15.53 -16.09
C LEU A 26 37.92 15.46 -14.60
N LEU A 27 37.05 14.79 -13.81
CA LEU A 27 37.38 13.94 -12.66
C LEU A 27 36.07 13.26 -12.19
N THR A 28 35.60 12.23 -12.90
CA THR A 28 34.51 11.37 -12.40
C THR A 28 34.93 9.90 -12.51
N SER A 29 35.39 9.41 -11.37
CA SER A 29 35.85 8.06 -11.10
C SER A 29 34.81 7.01 -11.51
N VAL A 30 35.27 5.96 -12.20
CA VAL A 30 34.49 4.74 -12.43
C VAL A 30 34.16 4.06 -11.09
N ALA A 31 32.93 3.60 -11.01
CA ALA A 31 32.18 3.16 -9.84
C ALA A 31 32.84 2.09 -8.95
N THR A 32 32.60 2.20 -7.65
CA THR A 32 31.94 1.12 -6.91
C THR A 32 30.78 1.72 -6.13
N ALA A 33 29.58 1.71 -6.71
CA ALA A 33 28.38 1.94 -5.93
C ALA A 33 28.16 0.68 -5.07
N SER A 34 28.70 0.65 -3.85
CA SER A 34 28.38 -0.38 -2.88
C SER A 34 26.96 -0.12 -2.36
N ALA A 35 25.97 -0.63 -3.08
CA ALA A 35 24.57 -0.62 -2.65
C ALA A 35 24.31 -1.67 -1.54
N GLN A 36 25.27 -1.90 -0.64
CA GLN A 36 25.17 -2.98 0.35
C GLN A 36 24.41 -2.57 1.62
N ASN A 37 24.09 -1.28 1.80
CA ASN A 37 23.65 -0.79 3.12
C ASN A 37 22.20 -0.29 3.18
N ILE A 38 21.49 -0.20 2.06
CA ILE A 38 20.13 0.39 2.05
C ILE A 38 19.09 -0.63 2.54
N PHE A 39 19.18 -1.87 2.03
CA PHE A 39 18.32 -2.96 2.48
C PHE A 39 18.68 -3.39 3.91
N GLU A 40 19.96 -3.43 4.27
CA GLU A 40 20.37 -3.75 5.65
C GLU A 40 19.89 -2.68 6.66
N ALA A 41 19.92 -1.39 6.32
CA ALA A 41 19.42 -0.32 7.19
C ALA A 41 17.89 -0.32 7.34
N LEU A 42 17.15 -0.70 6.30
CA LEU A 42 15.68 -0.75 6.34
C LEU A 42 15.18 -1.98 7.11
N PHE A 43 15.81 -3.13 6.89
CA PHE A 43 15.30 -4.41 7.37
C PHE A 43 16.03 -4.94 8.61
N GLY A 44 17.33 -4.66 8.77
CA GLY A 44 18.13 -5.13 9.91
C GLY A 44 17.77 -4.46 11.24
N ARG A 45 17.35 -3.19 11.23
CA ARG A 45 16.86 -2.50 12.44
C ARG A 45 15.49 -2.98 12.91
N LEU A 46 14.69 -3.58 12.03
CA LEU A 46 13.36 -4.06 12.38
C LEU A 46 13.38 -5.42 13.08
N TRP A 47 14.38 -6.26 12.79
CA TRP A 47 14.49 -7.61 13.37
C TRP A 47 15.39 -7.70 14.62
N ASN A 48 16.17 -6.67 14.94
CA ASN A 48 17.11 -6.67 16.07
C ASN A 48 16.61 -5.97 17.34
N SER A 49 15.30 -5.76 17.53
CA SER A 49 14.82 -5.31 18.84
C SER A 49 14.97 -6.45 19.86
N PRO A 50 15.79 -6.31 20.92
CA PRO A 50 15.63 -7.17 22.08
C PRO A 50 14.23 -6.91 22.65
N VAL A 51 13.48 -7.97 22.89
CA VAL A 51 12.26 -7.91 23.70
C VAL A 51 12.70 -7.53 25.12
N THR A 52 12.77 -6.24 25.40
CA THR A 52 12.79 -5.72 26.76
C THR A 52 11.35 -5.67 27.23
N SER A 53 10.96 -6.65 28.05
CA SER A 53 9.78 -6.56 28.89
C SER A 53 9.95 -5.34 29.80
N SER A 54 9.20 -4.27 29.51
CA SER A 54 9.08 -3.12 30.39
C SER A 54 7.63 -3.02 30.82
N GLU A 55 7.41 -3.46 32.05
CA GLU A 55 6.24 -3.24 32.88
C GLU A 55 6.11 -1.74 33.16
N ASP A 56 5.04 -1.08 32.67
CA ASP A 56 4.56 0.19 33.22
C ASP A 56 3.07 0.45 32.87
N PRO A 57 2.22 0.94 33.79
CA PRO A 57 0.78 1.07 33.59
C PRO A 57 0.39 2.47 33.09
N THR A 58 0.09 2.60 31.80
CA THR A 58 -0.47 3.82 31.20
C THR A 58 -1.92 3.56 30.73
N PRO A 59 -2.90 4.41 31.08
CA PRO A 59 -4.31 4.15 30.77
C PRO A 59 -4.58 4.27 29.26
N PRO A 60 -5.44 3.41 28.67
CA PRO A 60 -5.62 3.37 27.23
C PRO A 60 -6.43 4.57 26.73
N LEU A 61 -5.76 5.43 25.96
CA LEU A 61 -6.41 6.41 25.09
C LEU A 61 -7.06 5.64 23.94
N HIS A 62 -8.40 5.68 23.88
CA HIS A 62 -9.20 4.95 22.90
C HIS A 62 -8.89 5.43 21.48
N SER A 63 -8.10 4.65 20.74
CA SER A 63 -8.09 4.68 19.28
C SER A 63 -9.37 4.00 18.78
N PRO A 64 -10.06 4.50 17.74
CA PRO A 64 -11.22 3.82 17.20
C PRO A 64 -10.76 2.51 16.56
N GLU A 65 -10.86 1.44 17.35
CA GLU A 65 -11.17 0.07 16.97
C GLU A 65 -10.70 -0.36 15.56
N ALA A 66 -9.41 -0.26 15.30
CA ALA A 66 -8.77 -1.33 14.56
C ALA A 66 -8.63 -2.47 15.56
N THR A 67 -9.70 -3.27 15.74
CA THR A 67 -9.57 -4.60 16.33
C THR A 67 -8.48 -5.30 15.52
N ARG A 68 -7.26 -5.26 16.04
CA ARG A 68 -6.14 -6.04 15.54
C ARG A 68 -6.60 -7.46 15.75
N SER A 69 -7.24 -8.04 14.72
CA SER A 69 -7.63 -9.44 14.71
C SER A 69 -6.38 -10.20 15.07
N GLU A 70 -6.37 -10.79 16.26
CA GLU A 70 -5.30 -11.63 16.77
C GLU A 70 -5.03 -12.73 15.74
N GLY A 71 -4.00 -12.55 14.93
CA GLY A 71 -3.41 -13.58 14.05
C GLY A 71 -4.30 -14.26 13.00
N GLY A 72 -5.53 -13.81 12.75
CA GLY A 72 -6.49 -14.48 11.85
C GLY A 72 -6.48 -13.98 10.41
N VAL A 73 -6.78 -14.87 9.45
CA VAL A 73 -7.05 -14.54 8.05
C VAL A 73 -8.51 -14.09 7.92
N ALA A 74 -8.75 -13.05 7.11
CA ALA A 74 -10.10 -12.63 6.77
C ALA A 74 -10.53 -13.26 5.45
N TYR A 75 -11.74 -13.79 5.42
CA TYR A 75 -12.32 -14.40 4.24
C TYR A 75 -13.56 -13.63 3.82
N CYS A 76 -13.60 -13.24 2.55
CA CYS A 76 -14.79 -12.68 1.93
C CYS A 76 -15.54 -13.83 1.25
N VAL A 77 -16.78 -14.07 1.66
CA VAL A 77 -17.63 -15.16 1.17
C VAL A 77 -18.80 -14.56 0.41
N ARG A 78 -19.03 -15.00 -0.84
CA ARG A 78 -20.24 -14.67 -1.60
C ARG A 78 -21.38 -15.56 -1.13
N LEU A 79 -22.48 -14.97 -0.69
CA LEU A 79 -23.58 -15.70 -0.06
C LEU A 79 -24.42 -16.51 -1.05
N CYS A 80 -24.44 -16.12 -2.33
CA CYS A 80 -25.26 -16.78 -3.35
C CYS A 80 -24.75 -18.17 -3.72
N ASP A 81 -23.43 -18.38 -3.72
CA ASP A 81 -22.81 -19.65 -4.13
C ASP A 81 -21.82 -20.21 -3.11
N GLY A 82 -21.38 -19.43 -2.12
CA GLY A 82 -20.47 -19.88 -1.06
C GLY A 82 -18.99 -19.79 -1.41
N ARG A 83 -18.65 -19.22 -2.58
CA ARG A 83 -17.25 -19.04 -2.99
C ARG A 83 -16.58 -18.02 -2.08
N TYR A 84 -15.41 -18.39 -1.58
CA TYR A 84 -14.65 -17.57 -0.65
C TYR A 84 -13.25 -17.27 -1.19
N PHE A 85 -12.68 -16.15 -0.74
CA PHE A 85 -11.28 -15.83 -0.96
C PHE A 85 -10.72 -15.11 0.27
N PRO A 86 -9.45 -15.39 0.64
CA PRO A 86 -8.78 -14.63 1.68
C PRO A 86 -8.48 -13.22 1.16
N PHE A 87 -8.60 -12.23 2.03
CA PHE A 87 -8.21 -10.85 1.71
C PHE A 87 -7.53 -10.19 2.90
N GLN A 88 -6.76 -9.13 2.60
CA GLN A 88 -6.05 -8.36 3.61
C GLN A 88 -6.88 -7.16 4.05
N HIS A 89 -6.77 -6.83 5.34
CA HIS A 89 -7.33 -5.60 5.87
C HIS A 89 -6.46 -4.41 5.41
N HIS A 90 -7.11 -3.38 4.87
CA HIS A 90 -6.46 -2.13 4.51
C HIS A 90 -6.80 -1.05 5.54
N SER A 91 -5.79 -0.43 6.15
CA SER A 91 -6.00 0.70 7.07
C SER A 91 -6.68 1.85 6.34
N GLY A 92 -7.75 2.40 6.93
CA GLY A 92 -8.50 3.53 6.36
C GLY A 92 -9.66 3.14 5.44
N VAL A 93 -9.88 1.84 5.19
CA VAL A 93 -11.07 1.33 4.48
C VAL A 93 -11.70 0.21 5.31
N SER A 94 -13.03 0.18 5.42
CA SER A 94 -13.69 -0.91 6.14
C SER A 94 -13.53 -2.23 5.37
N SER A 95 -13.33 -3.32 6.10
CA SER A 95 -13.22 -4.67 5.52
C SER A 95 -14.46 -5.02 4.70
N ALA A 96 -15.64 -4.62 5.18
CA ALA A 96 -16.91 -4.77 4.47
C ALA A 96 -16.89 -4.11 3.10
N GLN A 97 -16.36 -2.89 2.98
CA GLN A 97 -16.27 -2.17 1.72
C GLN A 97 -15.25 -2.80 0.77
N THR A 98 -14.12 -3.28 1.28
CA THR A 98 -13.15 -4.04 0.48
C THR A 98 -13.77 -5.33 -0.08
N CYS A 99 -14.42 -6.12 0.78
CA CYS A 99 -15.08 -7.36 0.39
C CYS A 99 -16.21 -7.16 -0.62
N SER A 100 -17.06 -6.14 -0.46
CA SER A 100 -18.12 -5.82 -1.42
C SER A 100 -17.58 -5.32 -2.76
N SER A 101 -16.47 -4.56 -2.75
CA SER A 101 -15.83 -4.07 -3.98
C SER A 101 -15.31 -5.19 -4.88
N PHE A 102 -14.87 -6.31 -4.29
CA PHE A 102 -14.47 -7.50 -5.06
C PHE A 102 -15.66 -8.28 -5.64
N CYS A 103 -16.87 -8.08 -5.12
CA CYS A 103 -18.07 -8.85 -5.46
C CYS A 103 -19.31 -7.93 -5.60
N PRO A 104 -19.29 -6.94 -6.51
CA PRO A 104 -20.29 -5.87 -6.52
C PRO A 104 -21.70 -6.31 -6.88
N ALA A 105 -21.86 -7.45 -7.54
CA ALA A 105 -23.15 -8.01 -7.96
C ALA A 105 -23.69 -9.10 -7.01
N SER A 106 -23.11 -9.25 -5.81
CA SER A 106 -23.50 -10.33 -4.88
C SER A 106 -23.45 -9.86 -3.44
N ALA A 107 -24.38 -10.36 -2.63
CA ALA A 107 -24.29 -10.18 -1.19
C ALA A 107 -23.06 -10.93 -0.67
N THR A 108 -22.24 -10.25 0.12
CA THR A 108 -21.03 -10.81 0.71
C THR A 108 -21.05 -10.75 2.23
N ARG A 109 -20.24 -11.61 2.84
CA ARG A 109 -20.03 -11.65 4.28
C ARG A 109 -18.59 -11.96 4.60
N ILE A 110 -18.11 -11.39 5.70
CA ILE A 110 -16.74 -11.56 6.16
C ILE A 110 -16.73 -12.55 7.31
N TYR A 111 -15.80 -13.49 7.25
CA TYR A 111 -15.49 -14.43 8.31
C TYR A 111 -14.01 -14.34 8.66
N ASN A 112 -13.67 -14.34 9.95
CA ASN A 112 -12.30 -14.24 10.43
C ASN A 112 -11.89 -15.50 11.20
N GLY A 113 -10.67 -15.98 10.98
CA GLY A 113 -10.11 -17.13 11.67
C GLY A 113 -8.82 -17.62 11.04
N ASN A 114 -8.14 -18.58 11.68
CA ASN A 114 -6.92 -19.18 11.11
C ASN A 114 -7.19 -19.96 9.81
N ALA A 115 -8.38 -20.55 9.69
CA ALA A 115 -8.85 -21.27 8.52
C ALA A 115 -10.36 -21.04 8.33
N ILE A 116 -10.83 -21.12 7.08
CA ILE A 116 -12.24 -20.86 6.73
C ILE A 116 -13.21 -21.82 7.44
N ASP A 117 -12.82 -23.08 7.67
CA ASP A 117 -13.65 -24.12 8.27
C ASP A 117 -14.16 -23.76 9.68
N HIS A 118 -13.41 -22.93 10.39
CA HIS A 118 -13.72 -22.49 11.75
C HIS A 118 -13.91 -20.98 11.87
N ALA A 119 -13.92 -20.26 10.75
CA ALA A 119 -14.00 -18.81 10.73
C ALA A 119 -15.39 -18.32 11.19
N VAL A 120 -15.40 -17.14 11.83
CA VAL A 120 -16.58 -16.57 12.48
C VAL A 120 -16.85 -15.17 11.95
N ALA A 121 -18.11 -14.88 11.68
CA ALA A 121 -18.57 -13.56 11.27
C ALA A 121 -18.75 -12.61 12.48
N PRO A 122 -18.84 -11.28 12.27
CA PRO A 122 -18.99 -10.31 13.37
C PRO A 122 -20.22 -10.52 14.27
N ASP A 123 -21.26 -11.20 13.78
CA ASP A 123 -22.46 -11.56 14.53
C ASP A 123 -22.36 -12.91 15.26
N GLY A 124 -21.17 -13.51 15.31
CA GLY A 124 -20.90 -14.77 16.01
C GLY A 124 -21.24 -16.03 15.21
N LYS A 125 -21.83 -15.91 14.03
CA LYS A 125 -22.16 -17.07 13.18
C LYS A 125 -20.91 -17.66 12.55
N ARG A 126 -20.80 -18.98 12.56
CA ARG A 126 -19.71 -19.72 11.92
C ARG A 126 -19.92 -19.81 10.42
N TYR A 127 -18.82 -19.91 9.67
CA TYR A 127 -18.86 -20.19 8.24
C TYR A 127 -19.64 -21.48 7.94
N SER A 128 -19.46 -22.51 8.76
CA SER A 128 -20.14 -23.80 8.64
C SER A 128 -21.67 -23.73 8.73
N GLU A 129 -22.24 -22.65 9.27
CA GLU A 129 -23.70 -22.45 9.34
C GLU A 129 -24.28 -21.87 8.04
N LEU A 130 -23.45 -21.43 7.10
CA LEU A 130 -23.89 -20.98 5.79
C LEU A 130 -24.37 -22.18 4.95
N ALA A 131 -25.54 -22.10 4.33
CA ALA A 131 -26.09 -23.19 3.52
C ALA A 131 -25.17 -23.61 2.35
N THR A 132 -24.38 -22.68 1.84
CA THR A 132 -23.40 -22.89 0.75
C THR A 132 -21.97 -23.13 1.27
N ALA A 133 -21.79 -23.37 2.57
CA ALA A 133 -20.50 -23.67 3.14
C ALA A 133 -19.86 -24.92 2.51
N PHE A 134 -18.52 -24.94 2.45
CA PHE A 134 -17.71 -26.06 1.96
C PHE A 134 -17.91 -26.42 0.48
N ALA A 135 -18.64 -25.61 -0.30
CA ALA A 135 -18.83 -25.84 -1.73
C ALA A 135 -17.55 -25.70 -2.57
N TYR A 136 -16.51 -25.04 -2.04
CA TYR A 136 -15.28 -24.67 -2.76
C TYR A 136 -13.98 -25.02 -2.00
N ARG A 137 -14.00 -26.01 -1.11
CA ARG A 137 -12.80 -26.46 -0.39
C ARG A 137 -11.95 -27.43 -1.22
#